data_AF-A0A1E5IGK9-F1
#
_entry.id   AF-A0A1E5IGK9-F1
#
_cell.length_a   1.000
_cell.length_b   1.000
_cell.length_c   1.000
_cell.angle_alpha   90.00
_cell.angle_beta   90.00
_cell.angle_gamma   90.00
#
_symmetry.space_group_name_H-M   'P 1'
#
loop_
_entity.id
_entity.type
_entity.pdbx_description
1 polymer ?
#
loop_
_entity_poly.entity_id
_entity_poly.type
_entity_poly.pdbx_seq_one_letter_code
_entity_poly.pdbx_strand_id
1 'polypeptide(L)'
;MTLIEDAQNKKANGLIKSAAEVENLNEEFIRAGVADGTIVIPKNVNRKLWEIVAVGKGLKTKVNANIGTSPDHIDIAEELAKLDAAVKAGADAVMDLSTGGDLKQIRKEILGASPVQVGTVPIYEAACKTVAKGKKISEIDGELLFDVIEEQAQQGVDFITVHCGINKDTVEILNRQKRLAGVVSRGGSFLVKCINAVGKENPLFENYDRLLKIAKKYDVTLSLGDGFRPGCAFDASDGPQLAELSVLGDLVLRARKAGVQSMIEGPGHIPLNQIEANVTIAKRLGHGAPLYFLGPLVTD
;
A
#
# COMPACT_ATOMS: atom_id res chain seq x y z
N MET A 1 -12.72 17.22 -6.00
CA MET A 1 -13.02 16.97 -4.58
C MET A 1 -12.81 15.48 -4.36
N THR A 2 -12.18 15.11 -3.25
CA THR A 2 -11.93 13.69 -2.93
C THR A 2 -13.09 13.09 -2.15
N LEU A 3 -13.10 11.77 -2.03
CA LEU A 3 -14.10 11.06 -1.26
C LEU A 3 -14.15 11.50 0.23
N ILE A 4 -12.99 11.78 0.84
CA ILE A 4 -12.91 12.30 2.21
C ILE A 4 -13.57 13.68 2.32
N GLU A 5 -13.28 14.58 1.37
CA GLU A 5 -13.87 15.93 1.36
C GLU A 5 -15.39 15.87 1.18
N ASP A 6 -15.88 15.00 0.31
CA ASP A 6 -17.32 14.79 0.12
C ASP A 6 -17.97 14.25 1.40
N ALA A 7 -17.34 13.27 2.04
CA ALA A 7 -17.81 12.70 3.30
C ALA A 7 -17.86 13.75 4.42
N GLN A 8 -16.79 14.53 4.61
CA GLN A 8 -16.72 15.60 5.63
C GLN A 8 -17.77 16.69 5.42
N ASN A 9 -18.05 17.04 4.17
CA ASN A 9 -19.07 18.03 3.81
C ASN A 9 -20.50 17.47 3.73
N LYS A 10 -20.70 16.18 4.09
CA LYS A 10 -21.99 15.48 4.01
C LYS A 10 -22.65 15.56 2.62
N LYS A 11 -21.84 15.53 1.57
CA LYS A 11 -22.33 15.47 0.19
C LYS A 11 -22.76 14.05 -0.13
N ALA A 12 -23.88 13.92 -0.84
CA ALA A 12 -24.30 12.63 -1.37
C ALA A 12 -23.21 12.11 -2.32
N ASN A 13 -22.72 10.90 -2.08
CA ASN A 13 -21.67 10.28 -2.88
C ASN A 13 -22.03 8.82 -3.17
N GLY A 14 -22.08 8.46 -4.46
CA GLY A 14 -22.47 7.12 -4.89
C GLY A 14 -21.56 6.01 -4.39
N LEU A 15 -20.26 6.28 -4.19
CA LEU A 15 -19.32 5.28 -3.67
C LEU A 15 -19.63 4.90 -2.22
N ILE A 16 -19.95 5.89 -1.38
CA ILE A 16 -20.32 5.69 0.02
C ILE A 16 -21.61 4.87 0.11
N LYS A 17 -22.61 5.23 -0.71
CA LYS A 17 -23.88 4.52 -0.79
C LYS A 17 -23.67 3.06 -1.24
N SER A 18 -22.94 2.83 -2.33
CA SER A 18 -22.68 1.47 -2.83
C SER A 18 -21.90 0.63 -1.82
N ALA A 19 -20.90 1.19 -1.14
CA ALA A 19 -20.20 0.48 -0.07
C ALA A 19 -21.11 0.11 1.09
N ALA A 20 -22.04 1.00 1.48
CA ALA A 20 -23.02 0.72 2.52
C ALA A 20 -23.99 -0.42 2.13
N GLU A 21 -24.41 -0.45 0.86
CA GLU A 21 -25.24 -1.52 0.30
C GLU A 21 -24.52 -2.88 0.33
N VAL A 22 -23.25 -2.93 -0.11
CA VAL A 22 -22.42 -4.15 -0.10
C VAL A 22 -22.18 -4.68 1.32
N GLU A 23 -21.91 -3.78 2.27
CA GLU A 23 -21.69 -4.14 3.68
C GLU A 23 -22.99 -4.43 4.44
N ASN A 24 -24.16 -4.11 3.86
CA ASN A 24 -25.46 -4.12 4.52
C ASN A 24 -25.45 -3.28 5.83
N LEU A 25 -24.93 -2.06 5.72
CA LEU A 25 -24.78 -1.10 6.82
C LEU A 25 -25.44 0.24 6.49
N ASN A 26 -25.57 1.10 7.51
CA ASN A 26 -26.09 2.45 7.34
C ASN A 26 -25.10 3.32 6.55
N GLU A 27 -25.58 4.08 5.55
CA GLU A 27 -24.75 4.99 4.75
C GLU A 27 -24.00 6.02 5.60
N GLU A 28 -24.63 6.55 6.65
CA GLU A 28 -24.02 7.50 7.58
C GLU A 28 -22.87 6.89 8.38
N PHE A 29 -22.91 5.57 8.67
CA PHE A 29 -21.81 4.87 9.31
C PHE A 29 -20.58 4.81 8.39
N ILE A 30 -20.78 4.46 7.11
CA ILE A 30 -19.70 4.45 6.12
C ILE A 30 -19.18 5.86 5.90
N ARG A 31 -20.07 6.85 5.71
CA ARG A 31 -19.69 8.26 5.52
C ARG A 31 -18.86 8.78 6.70
N ALA A 32 -19.26 8.49 7.93
CA ALA A 32 -18.52 8.91 9.12
C ALA A 32 -17.12 8.29 9.16
N GLY A 33 -17.01 6.99 8.88
CA GLY A 33 -15.72 6.30 8.85
C GLY A 33 -14.80 6.77 7.71
N VAL A 34 -15.35 7.16 6.57
CA VAL A 34 -14.58 7.78 5.48
C VAL A 34 -14.11 9.19 5.89
N ALA A 35 -14.99 9.97 6.52
CA ALA A 35 -14.69 11.35 6.93
C ALA A 35 -13.59 11.44 8.01
N ASP A 36 -13.55 10.47 8.94
CA ASP A 36 -12.53 10.38 9.99
C ASP A 36 -11.30 9.53 9.59
N GLY A 37 -11.37 8.86 8.44
CA GLY A 37 -10.30 8.03 7.88
C GLY A 37 -10.11 6.69 8.57
N THR A 38 -11.14 6.15 9.23
CA THR A 38 -11.18 4.78 9.77
C THR A 38 -11.76 3.76 8.79
N ILE A 39 -12.32 4.22 7.67
CA ILE A 39 -12.73 3.46 6.50
C ILE A 39 -12.14 4.11 5.25
N VAL A 40 -11.65 3.31 4.31
CA VAL A 40 -11.25 3.74 2.96
C VAL A 40 -12.05 2.98 1.92
N ILE A 41 -12.26 3.60 0.76
CA ILE A 41 -12.85 3.01 -0.44
C ILE A 41 -11.83 3.23 -1.57
N PRO A 42 -10.90 2.29 -1.79
CA PRO A 42 -9.94 2.40 -2.87
C PRO A 42 -10.67 2.31 -4.20
N LYS A 43 -10.72 3.43 -4.92
CA LYS A 43 -11.38 3.52 -6.21
C LYS A 43 -10.78 4.69 -6.97
N ASN A 44 -9.93 4.39 -7.94
CA ASN A 44 -9.37 5.43 -8.79
C ASN A 44 -10.46 6.05 -9.67
N VAL A 45 -10.38 7.36 -9.92
CA VAL A 45 -11.32 8.08 -10.80
C VAL A 45 -11.41 7.48 -12.21
N ASN A 46 -10.33 6.87 -12.71
CA ASN A 46 -10.25 6.27 -14.05
C ASN A 46 -10.79 4.83 -14.12
N ARG A 47 -11.19 4.23 -12.98
CA ARG A 47 -11.70 2.86 -12.91
C ARG A 47 -13.22 2.82 -12.84
N LYS A 48 -13.77 1.79 -13.51
CA LYS A 48 -15.15 1.36 -13.36
C LYS A 48 -15.14 0.01 -12.65
N LEU A 49 -15.66 -0.01 -11.44
CA LEU A 49 -15.84 -1.20 -10.63
C LEU A 49 -17.33 -1.55 -10.58
N TRP A 50 -17.64 -2.85 -10.58
CA TRP A 50 -19.03 -3.33 -10.47
C TRP A 50 -19.49 -3.42 -9.02
N GLU A 51 -18.55 -3.73 -8.11
CA GLU A 51 -18.79 -3.74 -6.67
C GLU A 51 -17.80 -2.79 -6.00
N ILE A 52 -18.28 -2.01 -5.03
CA ILE A 52 -17.46 -1.04 -4.30
C ILE A 52 -17.10 -1.63 -2.94
N VAL A 53 -15.89 -2.18 -2.85
CA VAL A 53 -15.36 -2.71 -1.59
C VAL A 53 -14.80 -1.58 -0.71
N ALA A 54 -15.31 -1.46 0.51
CA ALA A 54 -14.74 -0.61 1.55
C ALA A 54 -13.88 -1.43 2.51
N VAL A 55 -12.84 -0.80 3.08
CA VAL A 55 -11.90 -1.44 4.01
C VAL A 55 -11.83 -0.59 5.27
N GLY A 56 -12.08 -1.19 6.44
CA GLY A 56 -11.96 -0.45 7.69
C GLY A 56 -12.74 -1.01 8.87
N LYS A 57 -12.83 -0.19 9.92
CA LYS A 57 -13.40 -0.56 11.20
C LYS A 57 -14.90 -0.87 11.09
N GLY A 58 -15.30 -2.03 11.63
CA GLY A 58 -16.71 -2.44 11.68
C GLY A 58 -17.24 -3.07 10.40
N LEU A 59 -16.39 -3.20 9.38
CA LEU A 59 -16.71 -3.89 8.12
C LEU A 59 -16.27 -5.35 8.17
N LYS A 60 -16.72 -6.17 7.22
CA LYS A 60 -16.18 -7.53 7.06
C LYS A 60 -14.70 -7.48 6.68
N THR A 61 -13.90 -8.38 7.23
CA THR A 61 -12.48 -8.55 6.84
C THR A 61 -12.36 -8.78 5.34
N LYS A 62 -11.40 -8.09 4.71
CA LYS A 62 -11.10 -8.21 3.28
C LYS A 62 -9.81 -9.00 3.06
N VAL A 63 -9.74 -9.72 1.95
CA VAL A 63 -8.59 -10.53 1.55
C VAL A 63 -8.04 -10.02 0.22
N ASN A 64 -6.73 -9.84 0.16
CA ASN A 64 -6.01 -9.49 -1.07
C ASN A 64 -5.25 -10.72 -1.61
N ALA A 65 -5.26 -10.90 -2.93
CA ALA A 65 -4.40 -11.86 -3.63
C ALA A 65 -3.28 -11.16 -4.41
N ASN A 66 -2.04 -11.64 -4.26
CA ASN A 66 -0.91 -11.14 -5.03
C ASN A 66 -0.72 -11.96 -6.30
N ILE A 67 -0.62 -11.27 -7.44
CA ILE A 67 -0.29 -11.83 -8.75
C ILE A 67 0.89 -11.04 -9.35
N GLY A 68 1.37 -11.43 -10.52
CA GLY A 68 2.37 -10.69 -11.28
C GLY A 68 3.47 -11.58 -11.84
N THR A 69 4.10 -11.06 -12.89
CA THR A 69 5.20 -11.71 -13.61
C THR A 69 6.56 -11.52 -12.91
N SER A 70 7.53 -12.35 -13.28
CA SER A 70 8.94 -12.20 -12.89
C SER A 70 9.84 -12.17 -14.12
N PRO A 71 11.12 -11.80 -13.99
CA PRO A 71 12.09 -11.93 -15.09
C PRO A 71 12.22 -13.36 -15.63
N ASP A 72 11.89 -14.38 -14.82
CA ASP A 72 12.00 -15.79 -15.19
C ASP A 72 10.74 -16.32 -15.89
N HIS A 73 9.58 -15.69 -15.69
CA HIS A 73 8.30 -16.14 -16.24
C HIS A 73 7.37 -14.97 -16.55
N ILE A 74 7.10 -14.76 -17.84
CA ILE A 74 6.33 -13.62 -18.38
C ILE A 74 5.21 -14.17 -19.27
N ASP A 75 4.01 -14.33 -18.70
CA ASP A 75 2.83 -14.78 -19.43
C ASP A 75 1.58 -13.99 -18.98
N ILE A 76 1.10 -13.09 -19.83
CA ILE A 76 -0.10 -12.28 -19.56
C ILE A 76 -1.36 -13.15 -19.44
N ALA A 77 -1.47 -14.21 -20.26
CA ALA A 77 -2.64 -15.07 -20.22
C ALA A 77 -2.70 -15.83 -18.88
N GLU A 78 -1.55 -16.24 -18.36
CA GLU A 78 -1.47 -16.85 -17.04
C GLU A 78 -1.79 -15.85 -15.92
N GLU A 79 -1.32 -14.60 -16.00
CA GLU A 79 -1.69 -13.57 -15.01
C GLU A 79 -3.19 -13.28 -15.00
N LEU A 80 -3.83 -13.25 -16.17
CA LEU A 80 -5.29 -13.12 -16.27
C LEU A 80 -6.02 -14.35 -15.73
N ALA A 81 -5.47 -15.56 -15.90
CA ALA A 81 -6.02 -16.77 -15.29
C ALA A 81 -5.87 -16.77 -13.76
N LYS A 82 -4.76 -16.27 -13.21
CA LYS A 82 -4.56 -16.09 -11.76
C LYS A 82 -5.54 -15.08 -11.18
N LEU A 83 -5.75 -13.97 -11.88
CA LEU A 83 -6.76 -12.96 -11.53
C LEU A 83 -8.15 -13.57 -11.42
N ASP A 84 -8.60 -14.28 -12.47
CA ASP A 84 -9.90 -14.95 -12.49
C ASP A 84 -10.02 -15.99 -11.36
N ALA A 85 -8.99 -16.81 -11.15
CA ALA A 85 -8.96 -17.79 -10.07
C ALA A 85 -9.05 -17.14 -8.67
N ALA A 86 -8.33 -16.05 -8.44
CA ALA A 86 -8.34 -15.32 -7.17
C ALA A 86 -9.72 -14.70 -6.89
N VAL A 87 -10.32 -14.06 -7.89
CA VAL A 87 -11.67 -13.47 -7.76
C VAL A 87 -12.71 -14.57 -7.49
N LYS A 88 -12.66 -15.70 -8.21
CA LYS A 88 -13.56 -16.84 -7.97
C LYS A 88 -13.39 -17.46 -6.57
N ALA A 89 -12.19 -17.39 -6.00
CA ALA A 89 -11.92 -17.83 -4.63
C ALA A 89 -12.36 -16.81 -3.57
N GLY A 90 -12.85 -15.62 -3.97
CA GLY A 90 -13.37 -14.60 -3.07
C GLY A 90 -12.35 -13.55 -2.63
N ALA A 91 -11.29 -13.33 -3.41
CA ALA A 91 -10.39 -12.19 -3.16
C ALA A 91 -11.16 -10.86 -3.38
N ASP A 92 -11.14 -9.98 -2.37
CA ASP A 92 -11.78 -8.66 -2.41
C ASP A 92 -10.93 -7.63 -3.17
N ALA A 93 -9.63 -7.88 -3.30
CA ALA A 93 -8.68 -7.06 -4.03
C ALA A 93 -7.53 -7.92 -4.58
N VAL A 94 -6.81 -7.39 -5.56
CA VAL A 94 -5.58 -7.99 -6.07
C VAL A 94 -4.45 -6.97 -6.12
N MET A 95 -3.21 -7.42 -6.00
CA MET A 95 -2.06 -6.59 -6.32
C MET A 95 -1.27 -7.17 -7.50
N ASP A 96 -0.96 -6.31 -8.46
CA ASP A 96 0.01 -6.57 -9.51
C ASP A 96 1.42 -6.26 -8.98
N LEU A 97 2.18 -7.31 -8.68
CA LEU A 97 3.56 -7.24 -8.20
C LEU A 97 4.57 -7.59 -9.29
N SER A 98 4.17 -7.45 -10.56
CA SER A 98 5.00 -7.79 -11.73
C SER A 98 6.35 -7.07 -11.72
N THR A 99 7.40 -7.82 -12.10
CA THR A 99 8.78 -7.33 -12.19
C THR A 99 9.50 -7.74 -13.48
N GLY A 100 8.84 -8.50 -14.37
CA GLY A 100 9.38 -8.90 -15.67
C GLY A 100 8.44 -8.57 -16.83
N GLY A 101 9.01 -8.31 -18.01
CA GLY A 101 8.26 -7.99 -19.22
C GLY A 101 7.83 -6.53 -19.33
N ASP A 102 6.85 -6.27 -20.20
CA ASP A 102 6.25 -4.94 -20.35
C ASP A 102 5.25 -4.69 -19.22
N LEU A 103 5.75 -4.17 -18.11
CA LEU A 103 4.96 -3.91 -16.90
C LEU A 103 3.77 -2.97 -17.15
N LYS A 104 3.91 -2.04 -18.09
CA LYS A 104 2.83 -1.10 -18.42
C LYS A 104 1.70 -1.82 -19.14
N GLN A 105 2.04 -2.67 -20.10
CA GLN A 105 1.07 -3.46 -20.84
C GLN A 105 0.43 -4.55 -19.96
N ILE A 106 1.21 -5.30 -19.17
CA ILE A 106 0.71 -6.30 -18.23
C ILE A 106 -0.34 -5.69 -17.29
N ARG A 107 0.01 -4.59 -16.64
CA ARG A 107 -0.90 -3.86 -15.73
C ARG A 107 -2.15 -3.36 -16.43
N LYS A 108 -2.03 -2.88 -17.68
CA LYS A 108 -3.19 -2.43 -18.47
C LYS A 108 -4.18 -3.58 -18.71
N GLU A 109 -3.70 -4.77 -19.06
CA GLU A 109 -4.54 -5.95 -19.25
C GLU A 109 -5.20 -6.39 -17.92
N ILE A 110 -4.45 -6.42 -16.82
CA ILE A 110 -4.98 -6.73 -15.48
C ILE A 110 -6.06 -5.73 -15.07
N LEU A 111 -5.82 -4.42 -15.21
CA LEU A 111 -6.77 -3.37 -14.87
C LEU A 111 -8.04 -3.43 -15.71
N GLY A 112 -7.93 -3.82 -16.99
CA GLY A 112 -9.05 -3.98 -17.91
C GLY A 112 -9.91 -5.21 -17.62
N ALA A 113 -9.30 -6.28 -17.10
CA ALA A 113 -10.00 -7.52 -16.76
C ALA A 113 -10.50 -7.58 -15.31
N SER A 114 -9.88 -6.86 -14.38
CA SER A 114 -10.14 -7.01 -12.95
C SER A 114 -11.47 -6.37 -12.51
N PRO A 115 -12.41 -7.15 -11.96
CA PRO A 115 -13.67 -6.63 -11.41
C PRO A 115 -13.52 -6.10 -9.98
N VAL A 116 -12.38 -6.33 -9.33
CA VAL A 116 -12.04 -5.93 -7.96
C VAL A 116 -10.92 -4.90 -7.96
N GLN A 117 -10.69 -4.21 -6.85
CA GLN A 117 -9.62 -3.23 -6.72
C GLN A 117 -8.25 -3.81 -7.07
N VAL A 118 -7.44 -3.02 -7.78
CA VAL A 118 -6.07 -3.40 -8.14
C VAL A 118 -5.07 -2.47 -7.46
N GLY A 119 -4.14 -3.05 -6.71
CA GLY A 119 -3.01 -2.36 -6.10
C GLY A 119 -1.67 -2.66 -6.77
N THR A 120 -0.67 -1.82 -6.50
CA THR A 120 0.71 -2.00 -7.00
C THR A 120 1.75 -1.55 -5.98
N VAL A 121 3.02 -1.86 -6.25
CA VAL A 121 4.18 -1.33 -5.50
C VAL A 121 5.07 -0.54 -6.49
N PRO A 122 4.85 0.78 -6.67
CA PRO A 122 5.49 1.57 -7.74
C PRO A 122 7.03 1.50 -7.79
N ILE A 123 7.68 1.34 -6.63
CA ILE A 123 9.14 1.21 -6.57
C ILE A 123 9.68 -0.04 -7.28
N TYR A 124 8.87 -1.07 -7.51
CA TYR A 124 9.28 -2.26 -8.27
C TYR A 124 9.52 -1.90 -9.74
N GLU A 125 8.60 -1.18 -10.36
CA GLU A 125 8.76 -0.74 -11.75
C GLU A 125 9.89 0.30 -11.87
N ALA A 126 10.02 1.22 -10.91
CA ALA A 126 11.15 2.16 -10.88
C ALA A 126 12.50 1.44 -10.77
N ALA A 127 12.58 0.38 -9.97
CA ALA A 127 13.75 -0.49 -9.87
C ALA A 127 14.06 -1.20 -11.19
N CYS A 128 13.05 -1.82 -11.83
CA CYS A 128 13.23 -2.48 -13.12
C CYS A 128 13.71 -1.49 -14.21
N LYS A 129 13.10 -0.31 -14.29
CA LYS A 129 13.51 0.76 -15.22
C LYS A 129 14.93 1.28 -14.94
N THR A 130 15.35 1.29 -13.67
CA THR A 130 16.71 1.68 -13.27
C THR A 130 17.74 0.64 -13.71
N VAL A 131 17.49 -0.64 -13.43
CA VAL A 131 18.37 -1.75 -13.82
C VAL A 131 18.46 -1.91 -15.34
N ALA A 132 17.36 -1.73 -16.07
CA ALA A 132 17.34 -1.76 -17.53
C ALA A 132 18.22 -0.66 -18.18
N LYS A 133 18.49 0.44 -17.45
CA LYS A 133 19.42 1.50 -17.86
C LYS A 133 20.88 1.21 -17.47
N GLY A 134 21.19 0.01 -16.97
CA GLY A 134 22.52 -0.39 -16.52
C GLY A 134 22.93 0.20 -15.17
N LYS A 135 21.99 0.78 -14.41
CA LYS A 135 22.26 1.37 -13.08
C LYS A 135 21.99 0.37 -11.96
N LYS A 136 22.59 0.60 -10.80
CA LYS A 136 22.32 -0.21 -9.59
C LYS A 136 21.00 0.21 -8.94
N ILE A 137 20.40 -0.70 -8.18
CA ILE A 137 19.21 -0.40 -7.35
C ILE A 137 19.43 0.78 -6.40
N SER A 138 20.64 0.95 -5.88
CA SER A 138 21.00 2.09 -5.03
C SER A 138 20.95 3.45 -5.74
N GLU A 139 20.77 3.45 -7.07
CA GLU A 139 20.72 4.64 -7.93
C GLU A 139 19.30 4.85 -8.50
N ILE A 140 18.26 4.29 -7.86
CA ILE A 140 16.87 4.62 -8.19
C ILE A 140 16.68 6.13 -8.06
N ASP A 141 16.23 6.75 -9.14
CA ASP A 141 15.96 8.18 -9.20
C ASP A 141 14.57 8.49 -8.61
N GLY A 142 14.52 9.48 -7.71
CA GLY A 142 13.27 9.94 -7.10
C GLY A 142 12.29 10.51 -8.12
N GLU A 143 12.77 11.20 -9.16
CA GLU A 143 11.90 11.72 -10.22
C GLU A 143 11.27 10.58 -11.02
N LEU A 144 12.07 9.56 -11.39
CA LEU A 144 11.56 8.36 -12.05
C LEU A 144 10.50 7.65 -11.20
N LEU A 145 10.69 7.58 -9.88
CA LEU A 145 9.71 6.98 -8.98
C LEU A 145 8.38 7.75 -8.99
N PHE A 146 8.42 9.08 -8.96
CA PHE A 146 7.21 9.90 -9.06
C PHE A 146 6.54 9.81 -10.43
N ASP A 147 7.31 9.74 -11.53
CA ASP A 147 6.78 9.52 -12.88
C ASP A 147 6.04 8.19 -12.97
N VAL A 148 6.60 7.13 -12.39
CA VAL A 148 5.96 5.80 -12.32
C VAL A 148 4.68 5.85 -11.49
N ILE A 149 4.69 6.53 -10.34
CA ILE A 149 3.49 6.68 -9.49
C ILE A 149 2.37 7.39 -10.26
N GLU A 150 2.69 8.49 -10.94
CA GLU A 150 1.69 9.23 -11.72
C GLU A 150 1.20 8.44 -12.94
N GLU A 151 2.07 7.71 -13.65
CA GLU A 151 1.67 6.83 -14.76
C GLU A 151 0.71 5.73 -14.28
N GLN A 152 1.00 5.09 -13.15
CA GLN A 152 0.14 4.04 -12.58
C GLN A 152 -1.22 4.61 -12.13
N ALA A 153 -1.23 5.78 -11.51
CA ALA A 153 -2.46 6.47 -11.15
C ALA A 153 -3.28 6.85 -12.39
N GLN A 154 -2.63 7.25 -13.49
CA GLN A 154 -3.30 7.51 -14.78
C GLN A 154 -3.91 6.24 -15.39
N GLN A 155 -3.25 5.10 -15.28
CA GLN A 155 -3.79 3.82 -15.77
C GLN A 155 -5.02 3.33 -14.99
N GLY A 156 -5.20 3.80 -13.76
CA GLY A 156 -6.33 3.44 -12.91
C GLY A 156 -5.98 2.50 -11.77
N VAL A 157 -4.74 2.48 -11.27
CA VAL A 157 -4.44 1.73 -10.04
C VAL A 157 -5.24 2.32 -8.86
N ASP A 158 -5.93 1.48 -8.10
CA ASP A 158 -6.87 1.91 -7.03
C ASP A 158 -6.16 2.25 -5.72
N PHE A 159 -5.08 1.54 -5.41
CA PHE A 159 -4.21 1.83 -4.26
C PHE A 159 -2.75 1.53 -4.55
N ILE A 160 -1.83 2.24 -3.91
CA ILE A 160 -0.39 2.03 -4.10
C ILE A 160 0.31 1.81 -2.77
N THR A 161 1.17 0.80 -2.71
CA THR A 161 2.07 0.58 -1.58
C THR A 161 3.29 1.48 -1.69
N VAL A 162 3.42 2.39 -0.74
CA VAL A 162 4.48 3.39 -0.68
C VAL A 162 5.22 3.29 0.65
N HIS A 163 6.51 2.99 0.59
CA HIS A 163 7.36 2.75 1.77
C HIS A 163 7.88 4.07 2.34
N CYS A 164 6.97 4.96 2.72
CA CYS A 164 7.30 6.31 3.20
C CYS A 164 7.86 6.32 4.64
N GLY A 165 7.67 5.24 5.40
CA GLY A 165 8.19 5.12 6.78
C GLY A 165 9.69 4.80 6.86
N ILE A 166 10.29 4.44 5.73
CA ILE A 166 11.74 4.23 5.61
C ILE A 166 12.40 5.59 5.38
N ASN A 167 12.94 6.18 6.43
CA ASN A 167 13.67 7.44 6.37
C ASN A 167 15.05 7.29 7.04
N LYS A 168 15.88 8.34 7.02
CA LYS A 168 17.23 8.27 7.59
C LYS A 168 17.24 7.87 9.07
N ASP A 169 16.28 8.37 9.85
CA ASP A 169 16.20 8.10 11.28
C ASP A 169 15.82 6.64 11.56
N THR A 170 14.84 6.10 10.82
CA THR A 170 14.42 4.70 10.98
C THR A 170 15.50 3.74 10.46
N VAL A 171 16.24 4.11 9.40
CA VAL A 171 17.43 3.37 8.95
C VAL A 171 18.55 3.39 9.99
N GLU A 172 18.76 4.51 10.69
CA GLU A 172 19.74 4.58 11.77
C GLU A 172 19.36 3.64 12.93
N ILE A 173 18.07 3.58 13.28
CA ILE A 173 17.55 2.62 14.27
C ILE A 173 17.84 1.18 13.84
N LEU A 174 17.54 0.82 12.59
CA LEU A 174 17.87 -0.49 12.02
C LEU A 174 19.37 -0.81 12.11
N ASN A 175 20.24 0.16 11.82
CA ASN A 175 21.69 -0.05 11.87
C ASN A 175 22.20 -0.28 13.30
N ARG A 176 21.57 0.33 14.31
CA ARG A 176 21.87 0.12 15.73
C ARG A 176 21.28 -1.18 16.28
N GLN A 177 20.11 -1.58 15.78
CA GLN A 177 19.37 -2.77 16.23
C GLN A 177 19.35 -3.82 15.12
N LYS A 178 20.43 -4.60 15.05
CA LYS A 178 20.58 -5.63 14.02
C LYS A 178 19.50 -6.70 14.15
N ARG A 179 18.88 -7.02 13.02
CA ARG A 179 17.90 -8.08 12.86
C ARG A 179 18.53 -9.40 12.43
N LEU A 180 17.88 -10.50 12.78
CA LEU A 180 18.26 -11.84 12.35
C LEU A 180 17.95 -12.06 10.86
N ALA A 181 16.74 -11.72 10.41
CA ALA A 181 16.32 -11.85 9.02
C ALA A 181 16.60 -10.58 8.18
N GLY A 182 17.06 -9.50 8.84
CA GLY A 182 17.33 -8.23 8.17
C GLY A 182 16.07 -7.53 7.67
N VAL A 183 16.14 -6.95 6.47
CA VAL A 183 15.01 -6.26 5.83
C VAL A 183 14.41 -7.17 4.76
N VAL A 184 13.25 -7.76 5.05
CA VAL A 184 12.57 -8.71 4.15
C VAL A 184 11.57 -8.04 3.20
N SER A 185 11.23 -6.77 3.42
CA SER A 185 10.48 -5.99 2.44
C SER A 185 11.36 -5.69 1.24
N ARG A 186 10.94 -6.11 0.04
CA ARG A 186 11.65 -5.79 -1.20
C ARG A 186 11.74 -4.28 -1.39
N GLY A 187 10.61 -3.57 -1.30
CA GLY A 187 10.56 -2.10 -1.44
C GLY A 187 11.33 -1.37 -0.33
N GLY A 188 11.19 -1.83 0.92
CA GLY A 188 11.98 -1.32 2.04
C GLY A 188 13.49 -1.50 1.83
N SER A 189 13.91 -2.67 1.36
CA SER A 189 15.33 -2.98 1.11
C SER A 189 15.94 -2.10 0.01
N PHE A 190 15.17 -1.73 -1.02
CA PHE A 190 15.61 -0.82 -2.07
C PHE A 190 15.88 0.57 -1.50
N LEU A 191 14.98 1.10 -0.68
CA LEU A 191 15.14 2.42 -0.06
C LEU A 191 16.28 2.45 0.95
N VAL A 192 16.44 1.42 1.78
CA VAL A 192 17.59 1.29 2.70
C VAL A 192 18.90 1.34 1.91
N LYS A 193 18.99 0.60 0.79
CA LYS A 193 20.18 0.63 -0.08
C LYS A 193 20.41 2.01 -0.69
N CYS A 194 19.36 2.71 -1.14
CA CYS A 194 19.48 4.07 -1.68
C CYS A 194 19.98 5.06 -0.62
N ILE A 195 19.37 5.06 0.57
CA ILE A 195 19.74 5.94 1.69
C ILE A 195 21.20 5.70 2.08
N ASN A 196 21.62 4.44 2.27
CA ASN A 196 22.97 4.12 2.68
C ASN A 196 24.03 4.43 1.61
N ALA A 197 23.70 4.28 0.32
CA ALA A 197 24.65 4.52 -0.77
C ALA A 197 24.80 6.01 -1.12
N VAL A 198 23.71 6.78 -1.08
CA VAL A 198 23.68 8.17 -1.55
C VAL A 198 23.68 9.17 -0.39
N GLY A 199 23.27 8.77 0.82
CA GLY A 199 23.19 9.61 2.01
C GLY A 199 22.01 10.60 2.03
N LYS A 200 21.16 10.57 0.99
CA LYS A 200 19.95 11.39 0.84
C LYS A 200 18.75 10.73 1.51
N GLU A 201 17.74 11.54 1.79
CA GLU A 201 16.48 11.06 2.35
C GLU A 201 15.67 10.26 1.32
N ASN A 202 14.77 9.41 1.79
CA ASN A 202 13.77 8.76 0.96
C ASN A 202 12.92 9.82 0.22
N PRO A 203 12.88 9.82 -1.13
CA PRO A 203 12.15 10.83 -1.89
C PRO A 203 10.65 10.84 -1.58
N LEU A 204 10.07 9.69 -1.20
CA LEU A 204 8.65 9.60 -0.83
C LEU A 204 8.35 10.20 0.54
N PHE A 205 9.32 10.18 1.46
CA PHE A 205 9.20 10.80 2.77
C PHE A 205 9.44 12.31 2.67
N GLU A 206 10.55 12.71 2.05
CA GLU A 206 10.95 14.11 1.85
C GLU A 206 9.87 14.88 1.05
N ASN A 207 9.34 14.27 -0.01
CA ASN A 207 8.37 14.89 -0.91
C ASN A 207 6.95 14.31 -0.75
N TYR A 208 6.56 13.96 0.49
CA TYR A 208 5.24 13.38 0.75
C TYR A 208 4.09 14.27 0.26
N ASP A 209 4.23 15.60 0.30
CA ASP A 209 3.20 16.51 -0.23
C ASP A 209 3.02 16.40 -1.75
N ARG A 210 4.08 16.06 -2.51
CA ARG A 210 3.97 15.76 -3.95
C ARG A 210 3.20 14.45 -4.16
N LEU A 211 3.49 13.43 -3.36
CA LEU A 211 2.77 12.16 -3.38
C LEU A 211 1.27 12.38 -3.12
N LEU A 212 0.93 13.16 -2.09
CA LEU A 212 -0.45 13.51 -1.76
C LEU A 212 -1.16 14.25 -2.90
N LYS A 213 -0.48 15.14 -3.61
CA LYS A 213 -1.05 15.82 -4.79
C LYS A 213 -1.41 14.84 -5.91
N ILE A 214 -0.54 13.87 -6.19
CA ILE A 214 -0.80 12.84 -7.21
C ILE A 214 -1.96 11.95 -6.76
N ALA A 215 -1.92 11.42 -5.53
CA ALA A 215 -2.97 10.58 -4.98
C ALA A 215 -4.35 11.29 -5.01
N LYS A 216 -4.38 12.56 -4.61
CA LYS A 216 -5.58 13.41 -4.62
C LYS A 216 -6.15 13.63 -6.02
N LYS A 217 -5.29 13.81 -7.03
CA LYS A 217 -5.70 14.04 -8.42
C LYS A 217 -6.48 12.87 -9.01
N TYR A 218 -6.17 11.65 -8.59
CA TYR A 218 -6.73 10.41 -9.14
C TYR A 218 -7.58 9.61 -8.14
N ASP A 219 -7.75 10.10 -6.90
CA ASP A 219 -8.38 9.41 -5.76
C ASP A 219 -7.77 8.01 -5.50
N VAL A 220 -6.44 7.93 -5.57
CA VAL A 220 -5.68 6.71 -5.25
C VAL A 220 -5.50 6.63 -3.73
N THR A 221 -5.82 5.49 -3.15
CA THR A 221 -5.57 5.24 -1.72
C THR A 221 -4.09 4.91 -1.49
N LEU A 222 -3.47 5.55 -0.50
CA LEU A 222 -2.11 5.21 -0.08
C LEU A 222 -2.13 4.01 0.87
N SER A 223 -1.55 2.90 0.44
CA SER A 223 -1.16 1.81 1.34
C SER A 223 0.23 2.13 1.89
N LEU A 224 0.29 2.60 3.13
CA LEU A 224 1.56 3.00 3.74
C LEU A 224 2.33 1.74 4.14
N GLY A 225 3.35 1.41 3.34
CA GLY A 225 4.05 0.13 3.38
C GLY A 225 4.92 -0.06 4.62
N ASP A 226 5.04 -1.32 5.03
CA ASP A 226 5.81 -1.79 6.20
C ASP A 226 7.22 -2.27 5.81
N GLY A 227 8.07 -1.35 5.39
CA GLY A 227 9.43 -1.66 4.91
C GLY A 227 10.30 -2.34 5.97
N PHE A 228 10.04 -2.13 7.25
CA PHE A 228 10.65 -2.78 8.40
C PHE A 228 9.71 -3.77 9.08
N ARG A 229 8.81 -4.45 8.36
CA ARG A 229 8.16 -5.63 8.92
C ARG A 229 9.17 -6.71 9.35
N PRO A 230 8.88 -7.49 10.41
CA PRO A 230 9.71 -8.61 10.83
C PRO A 230 9.65 -9.77 9.83
N GLY A 231 10.81 -10.33 9.52
CA GLY A 231 10.97 -11.49 8.62
C GLY A 231 11.12 -12.83 9.32
N CYS A 232 11.17 -12.82 10.65
CA CYS A 232 11.15 -14.00 11.49
C CYS A 232 10.59 -13.63 12.86
N ALA A 233 10.20 -14.63 13.65
CA ALA A 233 9.65 -14.47 14.98
C ALA A 233 10.61 -13.72 15.95
N PHE A 234 11.93 -13.83 15.73
CA PHE A 234 12.94 -13.15 16.53
C PHE A 234 12.94 -11.63 16.36
N ASP A 235 12.62 -11.15 15.15
CA ASP A 235 12.62 -9.72 14.82
C ASP A 235 11.26 -9.05 15.14
N ALA A 236 10.30 -9.81 15.67
CA ALA A 236 8.94 -9.34 15.94
C ALA A 236 8.89 -8.28 17.05
N SER A 237 8.09 -7.24 16.82
CA SER A 237 7.85 -6.12 17.75
C SER A 237 9.11 -5.34 18.14
N ASP A 238 10.12 -5.31 17.26
CA ASP A 238 11.40 -4.66 17.53
C ASP A 238 11.38 -3.14 17.29
N GLY A 239 12.51 -2.47 17.59
CA GLY A 239 12.63 -1.03 17.44
C GLY A 239 12.42 -0.52 16.01
N PRO A 240 13.06 -1.10 14.97
CA PRO A 240 12.83 -0.71 13.59
C PRO A 240 11.36 -0.80 13.15
N GLN A 241 10.65 -1.87 13.53
CA GLN A 241 9.22 -2.02 13.22
C GLN A 241 8.39 -0.90 13.86
N LEU A 242 8.57 -0.67 15.16
CA LEU A 242 7.79 0.32 15.90
C LEU A 242 8.15 1.76 15.51
N ALA A 243 9.41 2.01 15.16
CA ALA A 243 9.87 3.30 14.67
C ALA A 243 9.23 3.65 13.32
N GLU A 244 9.20 2.70 12.38
CA GLU A 244 8.50 2.89 11.11
C GLU A 244 7.01 3.16 11.35
N LEU A 245 6.34 2.34 12.17
CA LEU A 245 4.92 2.50 12.49
C LEU A 245 4.61 3.90 13.09
N SER A 246 5.49 4.44 13.93
CA SER A 246 5.36 5.79 14.45
C SER A 246 5.39 6.84 13.33
N VAL A 247 6.32 6.70 12.38
CA VAL A 247 6.40 7.60 11.22
C VAL A 247 5.13 7.48 10.36
N LEU A 248 4.64 6.27 10.13
CA LEU A 248 3.41 6.05 9.36
C LEU A 248 2.18 6.73 10.00
N GLY A 249 2.10 6.77 11.33
CA GLY A 249 1.06 7.50 12.06
C GLY A 249 1.00 8.99 11.70
N ASP A 250 2.15 9.67 11.67
CA ASP A 250 2.24 11.07 11.26
C ASP A 250 1.83 11.27 9.79
N LEU A 251 2.22 10.34 8.92
CA LEU A 251 1.87 10.38 7.51
C LEU A 251 0.36 10.17 7.28
N VAL A 252 -0.31 9.32 8.07
CA VAL A 252 -1.78 9.20 8.06
C VAL A 252 -2.46 10.53 8.35
N LEU A 253 -2.00 11.27 9.38
CA LEU A 253 -2.58 12.58 9.71
C LEU A 253 -2.39 13.58 8.57
N ARG A 254 -1.21 13.58 7.93
CA ARG A 254 -0.94 14.42 6.76
C ARG A 254 -1.82 14.04 5.56
N ALA A 255 -2.02 12.75 5.29
CA ALA A 255 -2.90 12.27 4.23
C ALA A 255 -4.35 12.71 4.46
N ARG A 256 -4.88 12.50 5.68
CA ARG A 256 -6.23 12.95 6.06
C ARG A 256 -6.42 14.45 5.88
N LYS A 257 -5.45 15.27 6.33
CA LYS A 257 -5.48 16.73 6.15
C LYS A 257 -5.50 17.14 4.67
N ALA A 258 -4.84 16.37 3.81
CA ALA A 258 -4.86 16.61 2.36
C ALA A 258 -6.12 16.07 1.67
N GLY A 259 -7.00 15.36 2.38
CA GLY A 259 -8.17 14.69 1.82
C GLY A 259 -7.81 13.41 1.05
N VAL A 260 -6.66 12.80 1.33
CA VAL A 260 -6.20 11.56 0.69
C VAL A 260 -6.48 10.38 1.61
N GLN A 261 -7.05 9.32 1.04
CA GLN A 261 -7.32 8.06 1.75
C GLN A 261 -6.03 7.31 2.01
N SER A 262 -5.89 6.73 3.21
CA SER A 262 -4.71 5.95 3.57
C SER A 262 -5.05 4.78 4.48
N MET A 263 -4.37 3.66 4.28
CA MET A 263 -4.32 2.50 5.17
C MET A 263 -2.86 2.20 5.53
N ILE A 264 -2.63 1.44 6.61
CA ILE A 264 -1.30 1.09 7.09
C ILE A 264 -1.07 -0.40 6.86
N GLU A 265 0.03 -0.73 6.18
CA GLU A 265 0.50 -2.12 6.12
C GLU A 265 1.14 -2.52 7.44
N GLY A 266 1.07 -3.81 7.77
CA GLY A 266 1.61 -4.32 9.02
C GLY A 266 2.13 -5.75 8.91
N PRO A 267 2.66 -6.24 10.03
CA PRO A 267 3.81 -7.12 10.06
C PRO A 267 3.62 -8.47 9.37
N GLY A 268 4.76 -9.10 9.06
CA GLY A 268 4.84 -10.46 8.51
C GLY A 268 4.89 -11.54 9.59
N HIS A 269 6.04 -11.75 10.22
CA HIS A 269 6.22 -12.82 11.21
C HIS A 269 5.99 -12.29 12.63
N ILE A 270 4.94 -12.76 13.31
CA ILE A 270 4.58 -12.33 14.67
C ILE A 270 4.15 -13.56 15.49
N PRO A 271 4.83 -13.90 16.60
CA PRO A 271 4.39 -14.94 17.51
C PRO A 271 2.96 -14.69 18.00
N LEU A 272 2.17 -15.76 18.15
CA LEU A 272 0.73 -15.67 18.48
C LEU A 272 0.44 -14.77 19.69
N ASN A 273 1.29 -14.83 20.73
CA ASN A 273 1.14 -14.04 21.95
C ASN A 273 1.42 -12.52 21.78
N GLN A 274 1.91 -12.08 20.62
CA GLN A 274 2.22 -10.68 20.33
C GLN A 274 1.22 -10.02 19.36
N ILE A 275 0.32 -10.79 18.74
CA ILE A 275 -0.61 -10.27 17.71
C ILE A 275 -1.52 -9.17 18.29
N GLU A 276 -2.14 -9.39 19.44
CA GLU A 276 -3.06 -8.42 20.05
C GLU A 276 -2.36 -7.09 20.36
N ALA A 277 -1.14 -7.16 20.91
CA ALA A 277 -0.33 -5.98 21.19
C ALA A 277 -0.01 -5.20 19.91
N ASN A 278 0.39 -5.89 18.84
CA ASN A 278 0.69 -5.27 17.55
C ASN A 278 -0.53 -4.56 16.96
N VAL A 279 -1.70 -5.20 16.96
CA VAL A 279 -2.95 -4.60 16.47
C VAL A 279 -3.32 -3.36 17.30
N THR A 280 -3.19 -3.46 18.62
CA THR A 280 -3.53 -2.36 19.55
C THR A 280 -2.61 -1.15 19.34
N ILE A 281 -1.31 -1.36 19.24
CA ILE A 281 -0.32 -0.31 19.01
C ILE A 281 -0.52 0.32 17.62
N ALA A 282 -0.70 -0.50 16.57
CA ALA A 282 -0.93 -0.01 15.21
C ALA A 282 -2.19 0.84 15.09
N LYS A 283 -3.30 0.44 15.73
CA LYS A 283 -4.51 1.27 15.77
C LYS A 283 -4.30 2.58 16.53
N ARG A 284 -3.51 2.57 17.60
CA ARG A 284 -3.24 3.76 18.41
C ARG A 284 -2.36 4.76 17.68
N LEU A 285 -1.22 4.31 17.16
CA LEU A 285 -0.26 5.16 16.44
C LEU A 285 -0.79 5.55 15.05
N GLY A 286 -1.48 4.64 14.37
CA GLY A 286 -2.11 4.88 13.08
C GLY A 286 -3.43 5.64 13.13
N HIS A 287 -3.83 6.17 14.30
CA HIS A 287 -5.07 6.94 14.48
C HIS A 287 -6.33 6.24 13.95
N GLY A 288 -6.41 4.92 14.13
CA GLY A 288 -7.52 4.09 13.67
C GLY A 288 -7.62 3.89 12.16
N ALA A 289 -6.59 4.25 11.38
CA ALA A 289 -6.53 3.90 9.96
C ALA A 289 -6.70 2.39 9.75
N PRO A 290 -7.32 1.96 8.63
CA PRO A 290 -7.41 0.54 8.29
C PRO A 290 -6.04 -0.13 8.29
N LEU A 291 -5.98 -1.36 8.80
CA LEU A 291 -4.76 -2.15 8.87
C LEU A 291 -4.77 -3.25 7.80
N TYR A 292 -3.67 -3.40 7.08
CA TYR A 292 -3.50 -4.39 6.02
C TYR A 292 -2.27 -5.26 6.28
N PHE A 293 -2.47 -6.49 6.77
CA PHE A 293 -1.36 -7.33 7.25
C PHE A 293 -0.98 -8.44 6.26
N LEU A 294 0.30 -8.81 6.23
CA LEU A 294 0.80 -9.97 5.51
C LEU A 294 0.86 -11.20 6.44
N GLY A 295 -0.30 -11.84 6.66
CA GLY A 295 -0.46 -12.96 7.60
C GLY A 295 -1.11 -12.49 8.91
N PRO A 296 -0.40 -12.47 10.06
CA PRO A 296 1.02 -12.78 10.22
C PRO A 296 1.31 -14.29 10.36
N LEU A 297 2.53 -14.71 10.01
CA LEU A 297 3.04 -16.06 10.30
C LEU A 297 3.36 -16.18 11.81
N VAL A 298 2.77 -17.16 12.48
CA VAL A 298 2.94 -17.38 13.94
C VAL A 298 4.14 -18.25 14.30
N THR A 299 4.79 -18.84 13.30
CA THR A 299 6.02 -19.64 13.38
C THR A 299 6.77 -19.50 12.06
N ASP A 300 8.10 -19.63 12.12
CA ASP A 300 9.02 -19.54 10.97
C ASP A 300 9.19 -20.89 10.26
#